data_AF-A0AAD9SZW3-F1
#
_entry.id   AF-A0AAD9SZW3-F1
#
_cell.length_a   1.000
_cell.length_b   1.000
_cell.length_c   1.000
_cell.angle_alpha   90.00
_cell.angle_beta   90.00
_cell.angle_gamma   90.00
#
_symmetry.space_group_name_H-M   'P 1'
#
loop_
_entity.id
_entity.type
_entity.pdbx_description
1 polymer ?
#
loop_
_entity_poly.entity_id
_entity_poly.type
_entity_poly.pdbx_seq_one_letter_code
_entity_poly.pdbx_strand_id
1 'polypeptide(L)'
;MHPSASILGLAAFATTVLSHGAITSPPTRAVGPAMDAACGTSVSALVRADNTSHVEDMPEAAALIPNFNSTACNVFLCRGQQFGDNQANVQNFTAGEVVNMRAILPIPHEGPMNVSIVKTSTNTAIGAPLISFKSYADESLATLPANNTNFNVTVPSDLGSECSVAGACVMQWFWFGTGAKQTYESCVDFVVPANETRM
;
A
#
# COMPACT_ATOMS: atom_id res chain seq x y z
N MET A 1 -25.35 -15.19 -58.15
CA MET A 1 -24.07 -14.75 -57.56
C MET A 1 -24.37 -13.77 -56.45
N HIS A 2 -24.16 -14.14 -55.19
CA HIS A 2 -23.88 -13.24 -54.05
C HIS A 2 -23.38 -14.14 -52.90
N PRO A 3 -22.09 -14.13 -52.55
CA PRO A 3 -21.64 -14.81 -51.35
C PRO A 3 -21.87 -13.87 -50.15
N SER A 4 -22.65 -14.33 -49.17
CA SER A 4 -22.72 -13.70 -47.86
C SER A 4 -21.46 -14.09 -47.07
N ALA A 5 -20.52 -13.17 -46.93
CA ALA A 5 -19.37 -13.35 -46.05
C ALA A 5 -19.78 -12.97 -44.61
N SER A 6 -20.01 -13.97 -43.76
CA SER A 6 -20.11 -13.77 -42.32
C SER A 6 -18.73 -13.46 -41.76
N ILE A 7 -18.48 -12.20 -41.40
CA ILE A 7 -17.30 -11.81 -40.62
C ILE A 7 -17.58 -12.17 -39.17
N LEU A 8 -17.03 -13.29 -38.69
CA LEU A 8 -16.88 -13.52 -37.25
C LEU A 8 -15.82 -12.56 -36.71
N GLY A 9 -16.25 -11.49 -36.05
CA GLY A 9 -15.36 -10.62 -35.27
C GLY A 9 -14.93 -11.33 -33.99
N LEU A 10 -13.68 -11.79 -33.94
CA LEU A 10 -13.07 -12.32 -32.72
C LEU A 10 -12.71 -11.14 -31.82
N ALA A 11 -13.52 -10.86 -30.80
CA ALA A 11 -13.19 -9.88 -29.78
C ALA A 11 -11.99 -10.40 -28.97
N ALA A 12 -10.84 -9.74 -29.09
CA ALA A 12 -9.67 -10.04 -28.29
C ALA A 12 -9.92 -9.55 -26.85
N PHE A 13 -10.13 -10.49 -25.91
CA PHE A 13 -10.11 -10.19 -24.49
C PHE A 13 -8.65 -9.96 -24.07
N ALA A 14 -8.31 -8.71 -23.72
CA ALA A 14 -7.06 -8.45 -23.02
C ALA A 14 -7.19 -9.03 -21.61
N THR A 15 -6.50 -10.12 -21.32
CA THR A 15 -6.37 -10.63 -19.95
C THR A 15 -5.47 -9.66 -19.19
N THR A 16 -6.04 -8.88 -18.27
CA THR A 16 -5.25 -8.10 -17.32
C THR A 16 -4.66 -9.07 -16.30
N VAL A 17 -3.33 -9.09 -16.18
CA VAL A 17 -2.67 -9.83 -15.11
C VAL A 17 -2.61 -8.90 -13.91
N LEU A 18 -3.23 -9.32 -12.80
CA LEU A 18 -3.32 -8.52 -11.58
C LEU A 18 -2.27 -9.00 -10.57
N SER A 19 -1.33 -8.14 -10.17
CA SER A 19 -0.43 -8.46 -9.06
C SER A 19 -1.16 -8.43 -7.72
N HIS A 20 -0.59 -9.11 -6.73
CA HIS A 20 -1.15 -9.17 -5.38
C HIS A 20 -0.01 -9.20 -4.37
N GLY A 21 -0.07 -8.34 -3.38
CA GLY A 21 0.89 -8.31 -2.29
C GLY A 21 0.48 -7.41 -1.12
N ALA A 22 0.96 -7.73 0.07
CA ALA A 22 0.72 -6.94 1.28
C ALA A 22 1.80 -7.20 2.34
N ILE A 23 1.98 -6.24 3.24
CA ILE A 23 2.68 -6.47 4.51
C ILE A 23 1.75 -7.19 5.49
N THR A 24 2.29 -8.19 6.18
CA THR A 24 1.61 -9.02 7.19
C THR A 24 2.19 -8.84 8.59
N SER A 25 3.41 -8.33 8.71
CA SER A 25 4.04 -7.97 9.98
C SER A 25 5.00 -6.78 9.79
N PRO A 26 4.99 -5.78 10.68
CA PRO A 26 3.98 -5.54 11.73
C PRO A 26 2.55 -5.39 11.15
N PRO A 27 1.50 -5.45 11.97
CA PRO A 27 0.13 -5.32 11.48
C PRO A 27 -0.08 -3.97 10.77
N THR A 28 -0.76 -4.04 9.64
CA THR A 28 -1.06 -2.88 8.80
C THR A 28 -2.49 -2.40 9.04
N ARG A 29 -2.80 -1.19 8.57
CA ARG A 29 -4.20 -0.74 8.51
C ARG A 29 -5.05 -1.77 7.78
N ALA A 30 -6.20 -2.08 8.34
CA ALA A 30 -7.20 -2.96 7.76
C ALA A 30 -8.41 -2.15 7.32
N VAL A 31 -9.29 -2.79 6.54
CA VAL A 31 -10.61 -2.23 6.24
C VAL A 31 -11.54 -2.37 7.45
N GLY A 32 -12.27 -1.31 7.77
CA GLY A 32 -13.24 -1.30 8.86
C GLY A 32 -14.23 -0.14 8.77
N PRO A 33 -15.00 0.11 9.84
CA PRO A 33 -16.02 1.15 9.87
C PRO A 33 -15.51 2.55 9.56
N ALA A 34 -14.26 2.90 9.94
CA ALA A 34 -13.71 4.21 9.63
C ALA A 34 -13.45 4.37 8.13
N MET A 35 -12.94 3.32 7.46
CA MET A 35 -12.83 3.28 6.00
C MET A 35 -14.20 3.30 5.32
N ASP A 36 -15.18 2.56 5.82
CA ASP A 36 -16.55 2.59 5.27
C ASP A 36 -17.13 4.02 5.33
N ALA A 37 -16.89 4.74 6.43
CA ALA A 37 -17.34 6.12 6.62
C ALA A 37 -16.59 7.14 5.75
N ALA A 38 -15.27 6.97 5.58
CA ALA A 38 -14.44 7.90 4.82
C ALA A 38 -14.51 7.66 3.30
N CYS A 39 -14.46 6.39 2.89
CA CYS A 39 -14.30 5.96 1.51
C CYS A 39 -15.59 5.45 0.88
N GLY A 40 -16.67 5.25 1.65
CA GLY A 40 -17.90 4.63 1.19
C GLY A 40 -17.78 3.13 0.94
N THR A 41 -18.93 2.50 0.68
CA THR A 41 -19.04 1.04 0.59
C THR A 41 -18.46 0.44 -0.67
N SER A 42 -18.45 1.15 -1.81
CA SER A 42 -17.89 0.62 -3.07
C SER A 42 -16.37 0.46 -2.99
N VAL A 43 -15.65 1.46 -2.46
CA VAL A 43 -14.19 1.41 -2.31
C VAL A 43 -13.78 0.42 -1.21
N SER A 44 -14.42 0.48 -0.04
CA SER A 44 -14.14 -0.45 1.06
C SER A 44 -14.43 -1.92 0.70
N ALA A 45 -15.44 -2.18 -0.14
CA ALA A 45 -15.72 -3.53 -0.63
C ALA A 45 -14.57 -4.13 -1.44
N LEU A 46 -13.84 -3.34 -2.23
CA LEU A 46 -12.66 -3.82 -2.96
C LEU A 46 -11.57 -4.30 -2.01
N VAL A 47 -11.22 -3.48 -1.01
CA VAL A 47 -10.21 -3.82 0.01
C VAL A 47 -10.63 -5.02 0.86
N ARG A 48 -11.93 -5.11 1.17
CA ARG A 48 -12.49 -6.21 1.96
C ARG A 48 -12.54 -7.52 1.19
N ALA A 49 -12.79 -7.45 -0.12
CA ALA A 49 -12.74 -8.61 -0.99
C ALA A 49 -11.31 -9.15 -1.13
N ASP A 50 -10.33 -8.24 -1.26
CA ASP A 50 -8.93 -8.63 -1.34
C ASP A 50 -7.98 -7.55 -0.78
N ASN A 51 -7.45 -7.81 0.42
CA ASN A 51 -6.51 -6.90 1.07
C ASN A 51 -5.12 -6.87 0.39
N THR A 52 -4.85 -7.75 -0.57
CA THR A 52 -3.59 -7.80 -1.34
C THR A 52 -3.68 -7.14 -2.71
N SER A 53 -4.87 -6.66 -3.10
CA SER A 53 -5.12 -6.03 -4.40
C SER A 53 -4.51 -4.63 -4.54
N HIS A 54 -4.57 -4.08 -5.74
CA HIS A 54 -3.97 -2.81 -6.14
C HIS A 54 -4.91 -1.60 -5.93
N VAL A 55 -4.35 -0.40 -6.08
CA VAL A 55 -5.06 0.87 -5.87
C VAL A 55 -5.89 1.29 -7.09
N GLU A 56 -5.49 0.90 -8.30
CA GLU A 56 -6.02 1.46 -9.56
C GLU A 56 -7.50 1.16 -9.83
N ASP A 57 -8.14 0.20 -9.15
CA ASP A 57 -9.60 -0.03 -9.28
C ASP A 57 -10.42 0.91 -8.37
N MET A 58 -9.77 1.55 -7.40
CA MET A 58 -10.44 2.35 -6.37
C MET A 58 -10.97 3.69 -6.87
N PRO A 59 -10.29 4.43 -7.78
CA PRO A 59 -10.85 5.66 -8.36
C PRO A 59 -12.18 5.44 -9.08
N GLU A 60 -12.33 4.35 -9.84
CA GLU A 60 -13.57 3.99 -10.53
C GLU A 60 -14.67 3.65 -9.52
N ALA A 61 -14.35 2.90 -8.47
CA ALA A 61 -15.28 2.63 -7.39
C ALA A 61 -15.68 3.90 -6.62
N ALA A 62 -14.75 4.84 -6.42
CA ALA A 62 -14.98 6.12 -5.78
C ALA A 62 -15.90 7.03 -6.63
N ALA A 63 -15.78 6.98 -7.96
CA ALA A 63 -16.62 7.73 -8.88
C ALA A 63 -18.11 7.35 -8.82
N LEU A 64 -18.43 6.16 -8.27
CA LEU A 64 -19.81 5.72 -8.02
C LEU A 64 -20.43 6.34 -6.76
N ILE A 65 -19.64 7.02 -5.93
CA ILE A 65 -20.09 7.61 -4.67
C ILE A 65 -20.45 9.09 -4.90
N PRO A 66 -21.71 9.49 -4.70
CA PRO A 66 -22.09 10.89 -4.79
C PRO A 66 -21.30 11.75 -3.80
N ASN A 67 -20.71 12.84 -4.30
CA ASN A 67 -19.89 13.77 -3.51
C ASN A 67 -18.71 13.11 -2.77
N PHE A 68 -18.06 12.13 -3.41
CA PHE A 68 -16.85 11.51 -2.85
C PHE A 68 -15.83 12.55 -2.37
N ASN A 69 -15.41 12.43 -1.11
CA ASN A 69 -14.46 13.34 -0.49
C ASN A 69 -13.07 12.70 -0.49
N SER A 70 -12.27 13.03 -1.49
CA SER A 70 -10.89 12.52 -1.63
C SER A 70 -9.94 13.00 -0.52
N THR A 71 -10.30 14.06 0.22
CA THR A 71 -9.57 14.46 1.43
C THR A 71 -9.86 13.54 2.60
N ALA A 72 -11.11 13.05 2.72
CA ALA A 72 -11.46 12.06 3.74
C ALA A 72 -10.93 10.66 3.38
N CYS A 73 -10.99 10.30 2.09
CA CYS A 73 -10.47 9.04 1.57
C CYS A 73 -9.49 9.29 0.42
N ASN A 74 -8.21 9.40 0.77
CA ASN A 74 -7.14 9.37 -0.22
C ASN A 74 -6.79 7.90 -0.53
N VAL A 75 -7.29 7.38 -1.64
CA VAL A 75 -7.01 6.01 -2.08
C VAL A 75 -5.54 5.77 -2.47
N PHE A 76 -4.74 6.83 -2.64
CA PHE A 76 -3.28 6.76 -2.87
C PHE A 76 -2.46 7.04 -1.60
N LEU A 77 -3.09 6.85 -0.43
CA LEU A 77 -2.43 6.83 0.87
C LEU A 77 -3.00 5.66 1.67
N CYS A 78 -2.19 4.62 1.85
CA CYS A 78 -2.59 3.39 2.53
C CYS A 78 -3.82 2.74 1.88
N ARG A 79 -3.97 2.92 0.57
CA ARG A 79 -5.16 2.50 -0.19
C ARG A 79 -6.49 3.01 0.37
N GLY A 80 -6.48 4.17 1.05
CA GLY A 80 -7.65 4.74 1.74
C GLY A 80 -7.99 4.08 3.07
N GLN A 81 -7.20 3.10 3.54
CA GLN A 81 -7.41 2.44 4.83
C GLN A 81 -7.11 3.42 5.97
N GLN A 82 -8.04 3.50 6.92
CA GLN A 82 -8.09 4.58 7.89
C GLN A 82 -7.40 4.21 9.20
N PHE A 83 -6.75 5.20 9.85
CA PHE A 83 -6.15 4.99 11.17
C PHE A 83 -7.19 4.56 12.22
N GLY A 84 -8.43 5.05 12.09
CA GLY A 84 -9.53 4.70 12.99
C GLY A 84 -9.76 3.20 13.12
N ASP A 85 -9.47 2.42 12.06
CA ASP A 85 -9.59 0.97 12.02
C ASP A 85 -8.33 0.22 12.49
N ASN A 86 -7.27 0.95 12.89
CA ASN A 86 -5.98 0.37 13.26
C ASN A 86 -5.43 0.84 14.62
N GLN A 87 -6.21 1.56 15.41
CA GLN A 87 -5.78 2.13 16.71
C GLN A 87 -5.23 1.06 17.68
N ALA A 88 -5.75 -0.17 17.62
CA ALA A 88 -5.31 -1.28 18.47
C ALA A 88 -3.95 -1.88 18.09
N ASN A 89 -3.41 -1.56 16.90
CA ASN A 89 -2.20 -2.16 16.37
C ASN A 89 -1.05 -1.16 16.19
N VAL A 90 -1.12 0.01 16.84
CA VAL A 90 -0.04 1.01 16.78
C VAL A 90 1.23 0.42 17.37
N GLN A 91 2.32 0.50 16.61
CA GLN A 91 3.64 0.07 17.05
C GLN A 91 4.32 1.18 17.87
N ASN A 92 5.03 0.82 18.93
CA ASN A 92 5.82 1.76 19.73
C ASN A 92 7.29 1.48 19.46
N PHE A 93 7.88 2.27 18.57
CA PHE A 93 9.27 2.10 18.18
C PHE A 93 10.18 3.11 18.87
N THR A 94 11.47 2.80 18.88
CA THR A 94 12.54 3.71 19.30
C THR A 94 13.42 4.10 18.13
N ALA A 95 14.06 5.28 18.22
CA ALA A 95 15.03 5.72 17.22
C ALA A 95 16.17 4.69 17.06
N GLY A 96 16.48 4.30 15.82
CA GLY A 96 17.50 3.30 15.51
C GLY A 96 17.06 1.85 15.69
N GLU A 97 15.82 1.59 16.13
CA GLU A 97 15.29 0.24 16.22
C GLU A 97 15.23 -0.43 14.86
N VAL A 98 15.63 -1.71 14.83
CA VAL A 98 15.52 -2.54 13.63
C VAL A 98 14.19 -3.29 13.68
N VAL A 99 13.32 -2.98 12.72
CA VAL A 99 12.00 -3.58 12.59
C VAL A 99 12.05 -4.63 11.48
N ASN A 100 11.65 -5.86 11.81
CA ASN A 100 11.47 -6.90 10.81
C ASN A 100 10.10 -6.76 10.14
N MET A 101 10.10 -6.66 8.81
CA MET A 101 8.91 -6.58 7.98
C MET A 101 8.72 -7.88 7.19
N ARG A 102 7.48 -8.36 7.17
CA ARG A 102 7.08 -9.56 6.42
C ARG A 102 6.05 -9.21 5.37
N ALA A 103 6.33 -9.56 4.12
CA ALA A 103 5.40 -9.42 3.01
C ALA A 103 4.88 -10.79 2.55
N ILE A 104 3.69 -10.79 1.97
CA ILE A 104 3.19 -11.86 1.11
C ILE A 104 3.06 -11.33 -0.31
N LEU A 105 3.37 -12.16 -1.29
CA LEU A 105 3.32 -11.84 -2.72
C LEU A 105 2.61 -12.97 -3.49
N PRO A 106 1.27 -13.13 -3.34
CA PRO A 106 0.55 -14.21 -4.00
C PRO A 106 0.69 -14.22 -5.53
N ILE A 107 0.71 -13.02 -6.14
CA ILE A 107 0.93 -12.86 -7.58
C ILE A 107 2.02 -11.80 -7.76
N PRO A 108 3.29 -12.21 -7.91
CA PRO A 108 4.41 -11.28 -8.08
C PRO A 108 4.40 -10.65 -9.47
N HIS A 109 4.89 -9.41 -9.55
CA HIS A 109 5.12 -8.64 -10.76
C HIS A 109 6.28 -7.66 -10.58
N GLU A 110 7.25 -7.73 -11.48
CA GLU A 110 8.50 -7.01 -11.36
C GLU A 110 8.27 -5.50 -11.33
N GLY A 111 8.90 -4.84 -10.37
CA GLY A 111 9.01 -3.39 -10.39
C GLY A 111 9.60 -2.79 -9.13
N PRO A 112 9.58 -1.46 -9.00
CA PRO A 112 10.19 -0.78 -7.87
C PRO A 112 9.37 -0.99 -6.59
N MET A 113 10.07 -1.14 -5.48
CA MET A 113 9.48 -1.21 -4.14
C MET A 113 10.28 -0.34 -3.18
N ASN A 114 9.60 0.34 -2.25
CA ASN A 114 10.26 0.95 -1.12
C ASN A 114 9.42 0.83 0.17
N VAL A 115 10.09 0.98 1.31
CA VAL A 115 9.42 1.35 2.56
C VAL A 115 9.85 2.74 2.94
N SER A 116 8.89 3.64 3.14
CA SER A 116 9.12 5.03 3.51
C SER A 116 8.32 5.42 4.74
N ILE A 117 8.84 6.36 5.53
CA ILE A 117 8.01 7.04 6.53
C ILE A 117 7.16 8.08 5.80
N VAL A 118 5.84 8.01 5.92
CA VAL A 118 4.92 8.93 5.26
C VAL A 118 4.13 9.72 6.30
N LYS A 119 4.16 11.05 6.18
CA LYS A 119 3.28 11.96 6.92
C LYS A 119 1.87 11.89 6.34
N THR A 120 0.93 11.38 7.12
CA THR A 120 -0.40 11.02 6.61
C THR A 120 -1.25 12.24 6.28
N SER A 121 -1.06 13.37 6.98
CA SER A 121 -1.82 14.60 6.74
C SER A 121 -1.57 15.23 5.37
N THR A 122 -0.40 14.97 4.78
CA THR A 122 0.05 15.59 3.53
C THR A 122 0.37 14.56 2.44
N ASN A 123 0.32 13.26 2.75
CA ASN A 123 0.78 12.18 1.88
C ASN A 123 2.21 12.43 1.36
N THR A 124 3.13 12.77 2.25
CA THR A 124 4.52 13.10 1.88
C THR A 124 5.50 12.22 2.63
N ALA A 125 6.48 11.66 1.92
CA ALA A 125 7.58 10.96 2.54
C ALA A 125 8.42 11.91 3.42
N ILE A 126 8.87 11.41 4.56
CA ILE A 126 9.83 12.05 5.47
C ILE A 126 11.17 11.36 5.27
N GLY A 127 12.20 12.13 4.88
CA GLY A 127 13.55 11.62 4.68
C GLY A 127 13.67 10.69 3.46
N ALA A 128 14.70 9.85 3.47
CA ALA A 128 14.92 8.83 2.46
C ALA A 128 14.12 7.56 2.78
N PRO A 129 13.80 6.71 1.77
CA PRO A 129 13.24 5.40 2.03
C PRO A 129 14.13 4.57 2.95
N LEU A 130 13.51 3.82 3.87
CA LEU A 130 14.19 2.94 4.81
C LEU A 130 14.83 1.73 4.11
N ILE A 131 14.21 1.30 3.01
CA ILE A 131 14.73 0.30 2.07
C ILE A 131 14.13 0.58 0.70
N SER A 132 14.89 0.31 -0.36
CA SER A 132 14.45 0.44 -1.75
C SER A 132 14.97 -0.69 -2.60
N PHE A 133 14.14 -1.17 -3.51
CA PHE A 133 14.47 -2.10 -4.56
C PHE A 133 14.15 -1.46 -5.91
N LYS A 134 15.10 -1.51 -6.84
CA LYS A 134 14.83 -1.14 -8.23
C LYS A 134 13.97 -2.20 -8.94
N SER A 135 14.23 -3.46 -8.62
CA SER A 135 13.54 -4.65 -9.13
C SER A 135 13.17 -5.52 -7.93
N TYR A 136 11.88 -5.78 -7.77
CA TYR A 136 11.27 -6.49 -6.65
C TYR A 136 10.10 -7.33 -7.19
N ALA A 137 9.88 -8.50 -6.59
CA ALA A 137 8.84 -9.44 -6.99
C ALA A 137 8.92 -9.83 -8.48
N ASP A 138 10.13 -10.05 -8.99
CA ASP A 138 10.35 -10.46 -10.38
C ASP A 138 9.81 -11.86 -10.66
N GLU A 139 8.68 -11.93 -11.35
CA GLU A 139 7.96 -13.16 -11.71
C GLU A 139 8.69 -14.02 -12.74
N SER A 140 9.76 -13.51 -13.37
CA SER A 140 10.60 -14.30 -14.28
C SER A 140 11.56 -15.22 -13.53
N LEU A 141 11.78 -14.99 -12.23
CA LEU A 141 12.67 -15.80 -11.41
C LEU A 141 11.98 -17.09 -10.94
N ALA A 142 12.72 -18.20 -10.98
CA ALA A 142 12.24 -19.48 -10.44
C ALA A 142 11.97 -19.43 -8.93
N THR A 143 12.63 -18.53 -8.21
CA THR A 143 12.43 -18.30 -6.78
C THR A 143 12.74 -16.84 -6.48
N LEU A 144 11.81 -16.15 -5.81
CA LEU A 144 12.01 -14.77 -5.40
C LEU A 144 13.14 -14.67 -4.35
N PRO A 145 13.94 -13.60 -4.36
CA PRO A 145 14.90 -13.33 -3.29
C PRO A 145 14.21 -13.33 -1.92
N ALA A 146 14.83 -13.97 -0.91
CA ALA A 146 14.22 -14.09 0.43
C ALA A 146 13.86 -12.73 1.06
N ASN A 147 14.67 -11.70 0.78
CA ASN A 147 14.43 -10.33 1.23
C ASN A 147 13.28 -9.61 0.52
N ASN A 148 12.59 -10.26 -0.42
CA ASN A 148 11.32 -9.74 -0.94
C ASN A 148 10.17 -9.98 0.04
N THR A 149 10.22 -11.03 0.86
CA THR A 149 9.12 -11.36 1.79
C THR A 149 9.52 -11.28 3.26
N ASN A 150 10.81 -11.13 3.55
CA ASN A 150 11.34 -10.99 4.90
C ASN A 150 12.58 -10.09 4.91
N PHE A 151 12.43 -8.85 5.35
CA PHE A 151 13.50 -7.85 5.36
C PHE A 151 13.43 -6.98 6.61
N ASN A 152 14.54 -6.31 6.91
CA ASN A 152 14.63 -5.38 8.03
C ASN A 152 14.67 -3.94 7.53
N VAL A 153 14.04 -3.05 8.28
CA VAL A 153 14.17 -1.60 8.14
C VAL A 153 14.63 -1.00 9.47
N THR A 154 15.32 0.13 9.43
CA THR A 154 15.77 0.82 10.64
C THR A 154 14.95 2.09 10.81
N VAL A 155 14.39 2.30 12.00
CA VAL A 155 13.66 3.52 12.36
C VAL A 155 14.63 4.71 12.36
N PRO A 156 14.36 5.79 11.60
CA PRO A 156 15.25 6.95 11.57
C PRO A 156 15.35 7.63 12.94
N SER A 157 16.52 8.18 13.25
CA SER A 157 16.76 8.89 14.51
C SER A 157 16.41 10.38 14.48
N ASP A 158 16.02 10.89 13.32
CA ASP A 158 15.85 12.31 13.00
C ASP A 158 14.39 12.68 12.65
N LEU A 159 13.41 11.87 13.07
CA LEU A 159 11.97 12.15 12.88
C LEU A 159 11.43 13.32 13.72
N GLY A 160 12.22 13.86 14.66
CA GLY A 160 11.79 14.92 15.56
C GLY A 160 10.54 14.53 16.36
N SER A 161 9.53 15.41 16.39
CA SER A 161 8.23 15.14 17.01
C SER A 161 7.12 14.79 16.01
N GLU A 162 7.41 14.77 14.70
CA GLU A 162 6.41 14.59 13.63
C GLU A 162 5.64 13.26 13.78
N CYS A 163 6.33 12.20 14.17
CA CYS A 163 5.77 10.85 14.32
C CYS A 163 5.55 10.45 15.80
N SER A 164 5.40 11.43 16.70
CA SER A 164 5.16 11.18 18.13
C SER A 164 3.69 10.92 18.48
N VAL A 165 2.78 11.14 17.52
CA VAL A 165 1.34 10.94 17.67
C VAL A 165 0.88 9.82 16.76
N ALA A 166 0.10 8.88 17.30
CA ALA A 166 -0.42 7.75 16.53
C ALA A 166 -1.26 8.24 15.35
N GLY A 167 -1.04 7.65 14.18
CA GLY A 167 -1.72 8.01 12.94
C GLY A 167 -1.13 9.23 12.21
N ALA A 168 -0.21 9.99 12.82
CA ALA A 168 0.46 11.12 12.15
C ALA A 168 1.46 10.66 11.08
N CYS A 169 2.10 9.52 11.33
CA CYS A 169 3.00 8.86 10.39
C CYS A 169 2.65 7.38 10.22
N VAL A 170 3.06 6.84 9.08
CA VAL A 170 3.05 5.40 8.79
C VAL A 170 4.37 4.97 8.19
N MET A 171 4.80 3.73 8.46
CA MET A 171 5.76 3.04 7.60
C MET A 171 4.95 2.46 6.44
N GLN A 172 5.02 3.12 5.29
CA GLN A 172 4.34 2.69 4.08
C GLN A 172 5.27 1.80 3.26
N TRP A 173 4.88 0.56 3.07
CA TRP A 173 5.40 -0.28 1.98
C TRP A 173 4.65 0.10 0.70
N PHE A 174 5.38 0.55 -0.30
CA PHE A 174 4.89 0.91 -1.63
C PHE A 174 5.57 0.00 -2.65
N TRP A 175 4.79 -0.65 -3.50
CA TRP A 175 5.30 -1.46 -4.61
C TRP A 175 4.51 -1.14 -5.87
N PHE A 176 5.20 -0.96 -6.99
CA PHE A 176 4.59 -0.79 -8.29
C PHE A 176 4.98 -1.95 -9.19
N GLY A 177 4.02 -2.77 -9.61
CA GLY A 177 4.22 -3.82 -10.60
C GLY A 177 4.25 -3.21 -12.00
N THR A 178 5.42 -3.17 -12.65
CA THR A 178 5.65 -2.41 -13.89
C THR A 178 4.84 -2.97 -15.06
N GLY A 179 4.85 -4.29 -15.22
CA GLY A 179 4.09 -4.97 -16.28
C GLY A 179 2.59 -4.84 -16.10
N ALA A 180 2.12 -4.95 -14.86
CA ALA A 180 0.72 -4.85 -14.50
C ALA A 180 0.20 -3.39 -14.47
N LYS A 181 1.10 -2.41 -14.30
CA LYS A 181 0.81 -0.99 -14.08
C LYS A 181 -0.05 -0.76 -12.84
N GLN A 182 0.33 -1.41 -11.75
CA GLN A 182 -0.47 -1.49 -10.54
C GLN A 182 0.34 -1.14 -9.30
N THR A 183 -0.31 -0.46 -8.37
CA THR A 183 0.28 0.03 -7.12
C THR A 183 -0.30 -0.72 -5.93
N TYR A 184 0.59 -1.13 -5.03
CA TYR A 184 0.28 -1.83 -3.80
C TYR A 184 0.82 -1.04 -2.63
N GLU A 185 -0.02 -0.87 -1.62
CA GLU A 185 0.37 -0.17 -0.41
C GLU A 185 -0.04 -0.95 0.82
N SER A 186 0.82 -0.90 1.83
CA SER A 186 0.52 -1.37 3.18
C SER A 186 1.12 -0.39 4.17
N CYS A 187 0.33 0.03 5.16
CA CYS A 187 0.74 1.04 6.13
C CYS A 187 0.75 0.49 7.54
N VAL A 188 1.90 0.52 8.18
CA VAL A 188 2.04 0.24 9.62
C VAL A 188 1.99 1.57 10.37
N ASP A 189 0.99 1.73 11.24
CA ASP A 189 0.94 2.88 12.16
C ASP A 189 1.92 2.66 13.30
N PHE A 190 2.69 3.69 13.63
CA PHE A 190 3.66 3.65 14.70
C PHE A 190 3.77 5.01 15.39
N VAL A 191 4.40 5.00 16.56
CA VAL A 191 4.91 6.18 17.23
C VAL A 191 6.39 6.01 17.53
N VAL A 192 7.13 7.12 17.45
CA VAL A 192 8.49 7.24 17.97
C VAL A 192 8.48 8.41 18.96
N PRO A 193 8.88 8.20 20.23
CA PRO A 193 8.99 9.30 21.18
C PRO A 193 9.85 10.42 20.60
N ALA A 194 9.44 11.67 20.83
CA ALA A 194 10.26 12.80 20.47
C ALA A 194 11.63 12.62 21.14
N ASN A 195 12.71 12.65 20.37
CA ASN A 195 14.04 12.71 20.96
C ASN A 195 14.11 14.02 21.76
N GLU A 196 14.14 13.91 23.08
CA GLU A 196 14.56 15.03 23.93
C GLU A 196 16.00 15.33 23.52
N THR A 197 16.20 16.40 22.77
CA THR A 197 17.54 16.95 22.56
C THR A 197 18.10 17.20 23.95
N ARG A 198 19.02 16.34 24.42
CA ARG A 198 19.85 16.68 25.57
C ARG A 198 20.59 17.96 25.17
N MET A 199 20.12 19.08 25.70
CA MET A 199 20.84 20.35 25.70
C MET A 199 22.19 20.18 26.40
#